data_AF-G5IIZ1-F1
#
_entry.id   AF-G5IIZ1-F1
#
_cell.length_a   1.000
_cell.length_b   1.000
_cell.length_c   1.000
_cell.angle_alpha   90.00
_cell.angle_beta   90.00
_cell.angle_gamma   90.00
#
_symmetry.space_group_name_H-M   'P 1'
#
loop_
_entity.id
_entity.type
_entity.pdbx_description
1 polymer ?
#
loop_
_entity_poly.entity_id
_entity_poly.type
_entity_poly.pdbx_seq_one_letter_code
_entity_poly.pdbx_strand_id
1 'polypeptide(L)'
;MTYTEFIKNHKTHYEIVKLKQQGKTYKEIAYDTNLSAGRVIQKYYQFLYKLNKCYCCYLNSIKIEINLYDIMNFYENPALSAAYLEENYQAYLNTFRVGEPVMFGYYKDFPDYRKLSDAQILTLEKQILEAKECQNKTFTVIGKELDLSKEKAKCIYDHYYRKKVLSAIDRIQPMVNFSYSGYVFHYSHTERKRWQLILSEYAELLQDLMD
;
A
#
# COMPACT_ATOMS: atom_id res chain seq x y z
N MET A 1 -4.55 -2.87 26.39
CA MET A 1 -5.06 -1.59 25.86
C MET A 1 -6.48 -1.81 25.39
N THR A 2 -7.44 -1.06 25.92
CA THR A 2 -8.82 -1.10 25.45
C THR A 2 -8.99 -0.26 24.19
N TYR A 3 -10.08 -0.45 23.44
CA TYR A 3 -10.36 0.39 22.28
C TYR A 3 -10.53 1.86 22.65
N THR A 4 -11.22 2.16 23.76
CA THR A 4 -11.39 3.53 24.27
C THR A 4 -10.05 4.20 24.58
N GLU A 5 -9.12 3.46 25.20
CA GLU A 5 -7.77 3.96 25.48
C GLU A 5 -6.99 4.23 24.18
N PHE A 6 -7.09 3.32 23.20
CA PHE A 6 -6.50 3.50 21.87
C PHE A 6 -7.01 4.78 21.18
N ILE A 7 -8.33 5.00 21.17
CA ILE A 7 -8.94 6.21 20.59
C ILE A 7 -8.49 7.46 21.33
N LYS A 8 -8.46 7.44 22.67
CA LYS A 8 -8.00 8.57 23.48
C LYS A 8 -6.55 8.95 23.14
N ASN A 9 -5.68 7.96 23.00
CA ASN A 9 -4.26 8.16 22.66
C ASN A 9 -4.04 8.65 21.22
N HIS A 10 -5.04 8.53 20.36
CA HIS A 10 -4.98 8.90 18.94
C HIS A 10 -6.12 9.82 18.51
N LYS A 11 -6.64 10.64 19.43
CA LYS A 11 -7.85 11.45 19.24
C LYS A 11 -7.85 12.28 17.94
N THR A 12 -6.81 13.09 17.70
CA THR A 12 -6.72 13.92 16.50
C THR A 12 -6.68 13.08 15.21
N HIS A 13 -5.97 11.96 15.25
CA HIS A 13 -5.89 11.04 14.11
C HIS A 13 -7.24 10.39 13.84
N TYR A 14 -7.96 10.00 14.90
CA TYR A 14 -9.31 9.44 14.82
C TYR A 14 -10.32 10.44 14.22
N GLU A 15 -10.27 11.70 14.65
CA GLU A 15 -11.13 12.77 14.11
C GLU A 15 -10.93 12.96 12.60
N ILE A 16 -9.68 12.93 12.12
CA ILE A 16 -9.37 12.98 10.69
C ILE A 16 -10.02 11.81 9.94
N VAL A 17 -9.96 10.60 10.48
CA VAL A 17 -10.58 9.43 9.84
C VAL A 17 -12.12 9.57 9.80
N LYS A 18 -12.75 10.03 10.88
CA LYS A 18 -14.20 10.27 10.90
C LYS A 18 -14.63 11.29 9.83
N LEU A 19 -13.88 12.39 9.69
CA LEU A 19 -14.16 13.37 8.63
C LEU A 19 -13.99 12.76 7.23
N LYS A 20 -12.99 11.89 7.04
CA LYS A 20 -12.78 11.18 5.77
C LYS A 20 -13.95 10.25 5.43
N GLN A 21 -14.51 9.56 6.43
CA GLN A 21 -15.68 8.68 6.29
C GLN A 21 -16.94 9.45 5.93
N GLN A 22 -17.09 10.68 6.41
CA GLN A 22 -18.18 11.59 6.04
C GLN A 22 -18.05 12.12 4.59
N GLY A 23 -17.07 11.64 3.82
CA GLY A 23 -16.88 12.01 2.42
C GLY A 23 -15.91 13.17 2.19
N LYS A 24 -15.43 13.84 3.24
CA LYS A 24 -14.51 14.97 3.07
C LYS A 24 -13.21 14.55 2.39
N THR A 25 -12.71 15.41 1.53
CA THR A 25 -11.38 15.33 0.90
C THR A 25 -10.29 15.72 1.88
N TYR A 26 -9.04 15.33 1.62
CA TYR A 26 -7.92 15.75 2.46
C TYR A 26 -7.72 17.27 2.48
N LYS A 27 -8.13 17.99 1.43
CA LYS A 27 -8.07 19.45 1.36
C LYS A 27 -9.09 20.11 2.29
N GLU A 28 -10.32 19.60 2.31
CA GLU A 28 -11.36 20.09 3.22
C GLU A 28 -10.99 19.80 4.67
N ILE A 29 -10.50 18.60 4.97
CA ILE A 29 -10.04 18.25 6.32
C ILE A 29 -8.86 19.14 6.74
N ALA A 30 -7.94 19.43 5.83
CA ALA A 30 -6.81 20.33 6.08
C ALA A 30 -7.28 21.74 6.48
N TYR A 31 -8.29 22.26 5.78
CA TYR A 31 -8.93 23.52 6.12
C TYR A 31 -9.58 23.47 7.51
N ASP A 32 -10.39 22.45 7.79
CA ASP A 32 -11.12 22.31 9.06
C ASP A 32 -10.20 22.12 10.27
N THR A 33 -9.04 21.49 10.07
CA THR A 33 -8.10 21.14 11.14
C THR A 33 -6.92 22.09 11.25
N ASN A 34 -6.83 23.11 10.39
CA ASN A 34 -5.68 24.01 10.27
C ASN A 34 -4.34 23.25 10.12
N LEU A 35 -4.34 22.19 9.32
CA LEU A 35 -3.18 21.37 9.00
C LEU A 35 -2.90 21.42 7.51
N SER A 36 -1.67 21.12 7.09
CA SER A 36 -1.40 20.89 5.67
C SER A 36 -2.03 19.57 5.20
N ALA A 37 -2.45 19.50 3.93
CA ALA A 37 -3.00 18.28 3.35
C ALA A 37 -2.05 17.08 3.49
N GLY A 38 -0.75 17.29 3.33
CA GLY A 38 0.27 16.25 3.55
C GLY A 38 0.28 15.73 5.00
N ARG A 39 0.13 16.62 5.99
CA ARG A 39 0.07 16.24 7.40
C ARG A 39 -1.23 15.50 7.73
N VAL A 40 -2.34 15.89 7.12
CA VAL A 40 -3.62 15.16 7.23
C VAL A 40 -3.48 13.74 6.68
N ILE A 41 -2.95 13.59 5.46
CA ILE A 41 -2.72 12.28 4.83
C ILE A 41 -1.83 11.40 5.72
N GLN A 42 -0.72 11.97 6.23
CA GLN A 42 0.17 11.24 7.12
C GLN A 42 -0.53 10.76 8.39
N LYS A 43 -1.29 11.65 9.06
CA LYS A 43 -2.05 11.29 10.27
C LYS A 43 -3.13 10.26 9.97
N TYR A 44 -3.83 10.38 8.85
CA TYR A 44 -4.81 9.40 8.39
C TYR A 44 -4.18 8.01 8.29
N TYR A 45 -3.12 7.84 7.50
CA TYR A 45 -2.49 6.53 7.34
C TYR A 45 -1.86 6.01 8.64
N GLN A 46 -1.22 6.87 9.44
CA GLN A 46 -0.72 6.48 10.77
C GLN A 46 -1.81 5.91 11.67
N PHE A 47 -3.02 6.47 11.64
CA PHE A 47 -4.15 5.89 12.37
C PHE A 47 -4.46 4.49 11.88
N LEU A 48 -4.58 4.31 10.56
CA LEU A 48 -4.96 3.02 9.99
C LEU A 48 -3.96 1.91 10.33
N TYR A 49 -2.66 2.17 10.23
CA TYR A 49 -1.64 1.20 10.63
C TYR A 49 -1.77 0.83 12.11
N LYS A 50 -1.97 1.82 12.97
CA LYS A 50 -2.14 1.60 14.42
C LYS A 50 -3.43 0.87 14.75
N LEU A 51 -4.52 1.16 14.02
CA LEU A 51 -5.81 0.49 14.17
C LEU A 51 -5.70 -0.98 13.81
N ASN A 52 -5.15 -1.30 12.64
CA ASN A 52 -4.93 -2.68 12.21
C ASN A 52 -4.08 -3.44 13.25
N LYS A 53 -2.99 -2.83 13.75
CA LYS A 53 -2.18 -3.42 14.82
C LYS A 53 -3.01 -3.64 16.11
N CYS A 54 -3.82 -2.67 16.51
CA CYS A 54 -4.67 -2.77 17.68
C CYS A 54 -5.68 -3.93 17.55
N TYR A 55 -6.34 -4.05 16.39
CA TYR A 55 -7.26 -5.15 16.09
C TYR A 55 -6.58 -6.51 16.11
N CYS A 56 -5.45 -6.68 15.42
CA CYS A 56 -4.74 -7.96 15.43
C CYS A 56 -4.22 -8.30 16.84
N CYS A 57 -3.73 -7.33 17.62
CA CYS A 57 -3.32 -7.57 19.01
C CYS A 57 -4.48 -8.06 19.88
N TYR A 58 -5.67 -7.47 19.73
CA TYR A 58 -6.87 -7.92 20.44
C TYR A 58 -7.27 -9.35 20.00
N LEU A 59 -7.38 -9.60 18.70
CA LEU A 59 -7.77 -10.90 18.16
C LEU A 59 -6.80 -12.01 18.58
N ASN A 60 -5.49 -11.75 18.53
CA ASN A 60 -4.48 -12.68 19.03
C ASN A 60 -4.60 -12.94 20.55
N SER A 61 -4.97 -11.91 21.34
CA SER A 61 -5.15 -12.07 22.79
C SER A 61 -6.29 -13.01 23.17
N ILE A 62 -7.30 -13.12 22.29
CA ILE A 62 -8.42 -14.06 22.41
C ILE A 62 -8.22 -15.35 21.57
N LYS A 63 -6.96 -15.66 21.21
CA LYS A 63 -6.55 -16.88 20.50
C LYS A 63 -7.03 -17.01 19.05
N ILE A 64 -7.34 -15.90 18.40
CA ILE A 64 -7.58 -15.85 16.95
C ILE A 64 -6.29 -15.41 16.28
N GLU A 65 -5.56 -16.35 15.69
CA GLU A 65 -4.26 -16.09 15.08
C GLU A 65 -4.39 -15.33 13.76
N ILE A 66 -3.84 -14.12 13.72
CA ILE A 66 -3.85 -13.26 12.54
C ILE A 66 -2.45 -12.73 12.28
N ASN A 67 -1.96 -12.96 11.06
CA ASN A 67 -0.75 -12.33 10.57
C ASN A 67 -1.06 -10.99 9.89
N LEU A 68 -0.87 -9.90 10.63
CA LEU A 68 -1.07 -8.55 10.10
C LEU A 68 -0.19 -8.26 8.89
N TYR A 69 1.04 -8.78 8.86
CA TYR A 69 1.96 -8.52 7.77
C TYR A 69 1.42 -9.10 6.46
N ASP A 70 0.90 -10.33 6.47
CA ASP A 70 0.37 -10.98 5.28
C ASP A 70 -0.85 -10.23 4.73
N ILE A 71 -1.78 -9.80 5.60
CA ILE A 71 -2.97 -9.02 5.21
C ILE A 71 -2.55 -7.68 4.60
N MET A 72 -1.66 -6.96 5.29
CA MET A 72 -1.17 -5.67 4.84
C MET A 72 -0.41 -5.77 3.51
N ASN A 73 0.40 -6.82 3.34
CA ASN A 73 1.12 -7.08 2.11
C ASN A 73 0.16 -7.44 0.97
N PHE A 74 -0.90 -8.21 1.23
CA PHE A 74 -1.86 -8.58 0.19
C PHE A 74 -2.62 -7.35 -0.33
N TYR A 75 -3.14 -6.50 0.56
CA TYR A 75 -3.94 -5.35 0.14
C TYR A 75 -3.12 -4.11 -0.25
N GLU A 76 -1.89 -3.94 0.27
CA GLU A 76 -1.07 -2.72 0.13
C GLU A 76 -1.83 -1.42 0.50
N ASN A 77 -2.91 -1.55 1.25
CA ASN A 77 -3.79 -0.46 1.66
C ASN A 77 -4.36 -0.76 3.05
N PRO A 78 -3.94 -0.03 4.10
CA PRO A 78 -4.39 -0.32 5.47
C PRO A 78 -5.89 -0.10 5.70
N ALA A 79 -6.59 0.66 4.84
CA ALA A 79 -8.03 0.81 4.93
C ALA A 79 -8.75 -0.48 4.49
N LEU A 80 -8.27 -1.11 3.41
CA LEU A 80 -8.79 -2.41 2.95
C LEU A 80 -8.46 -3.52 3.95
N SER A 81 -7.25 -3.52 4.54
CA SER A 81 -6.91 -4.44 5.62
C SER A 81 -7.84 -4.30 6.83
N ALA A 82 -8.17 -3.06 7.21
CA ALA A 82 -9.10 -2.81 8.29
C ALA A 82 -10.52 -3.27 7.91
N ALA A 83 -10.97 -3.02 6.68
CA ALA A 83 -12.27 -3.49 6.19
C ALA A 83 -12.37 -5.03 6.22
N TYR A 84 -11.34 -5.73 5.74
CA TYR A 84 -11.24 -7.18 5.83
C TYR A 84 -11.38 -7.69 7.26
N LEU A 85 -10.66 -7.08 8.21
CA LEU A 85 -10.73 -7.46 9.62
C LEU A 85 -12.14 -7.21 10.20
N GLU A 86 -12.74 -6.08 9.86
CA GLU A 86 -14.08 -5.70 10.29
C GLU A 86 -15.17 -6.63 9.78
N GLU A 87 -15.03 -7.12 8.55
CA GLU A 87 -15.97 -8.06 7.95
C GLU A 87 -15.79 -9.48 8.52
N ASN A 88 -14.56 -9.98 8.57
CA ASN A 88 -14.30 -11.38 8.90
C ASN A 88 -14.28 -11.66 10.41
N TYR A 89 -14.04 -10.64 11.24
CA TYR A 89 -13.97 -10.77 12.70
C TYR A 89 -14.94 -9.83 13.43
N GLN A 90 -16.03 -9.46 12.76
CA GLN A 90 -16.99 -8.46 13.22
C GLN A 90 -17.50 -8.71 14.64
N ALA A 91 -17.88 -9.96 14.96
CA ALA A 91 -18.43 -10.30 16.27
C ALA A 91 -17.46 -9.98 17.42
N TYR A 92 -16.18 -10.32 17.23
CA TYR A 92 -15.12 -10.06 18.19
C TYR A 92 -14.78 -8.57 18.26
N LEU A 93 -14.64 -7.90 17.11
CA LEU A 93 -14.28 -6.49 17.07
C LEU A 93 -15.40 -5.56 17.55
N ASN A 94 -16.67 -5.94 17.39
CA ASN A 94 -17.81 -5.23 17.99
C ASN A 94 -17.70 -5.22 19.52
N THR A 95 -17.33 -6.36 20.12
CA THR A 95 -17.12 -6.47 21.57
C THR A 95 -15.96 -5.59 22.00
N PHE A 96 -14.87 -5.59 21.24
CA PHE A 96 -13.69 -4.75 21.52
C PHE A 96 -13.98 -3.25 21.46
N ARG A 97 -14.79 -2.81 20.49
CA ARG A 97 -15.13 -1.40 20.26
C ARG A 97 -16.06 -0.80 21.32
N VAL A 98 -16.76 -1.63 22.10
CA VAL A 98 -17.69 -1.18 23.14
C VAL A 98 -18.72 -0.15 22.61
N GLY A 99 -19.31 -0.44 21.45
CA GLY A 99 -20.34 0.41 20.83
C GLY A 99 -19.84 1.54 19.93
N GLU A 100 -18.53 1.75 19.80
CA GLU A 100 -17.99 2.64 18.77
C GLU A 100 -18.30 2.11 17.35
N PRO A 101 -18.57 3.01 16.38
CA PRO A 101 -18.97 2.62 15.03
C PRO A 101 -17.85 1.90 14.27
N VAL A 102 -18.25 1.08 13.30
CA VAL A 102 -17.32 0.40 12.37
C VAL A 102 -16.61 1.43 11.52
N MET A 103 -15.28 1.42 11.53
CA MET A 103 -14.49 2.49 10.90
C MET A 103 -14.30 2.31 9.38
N PHE A 104 -14.62 1.14 8.82
CA PHE A 104 -14.39 0.86 7.39
C PHE A 104 -15.48 0.01 6.73
N GLY A 105 -16.65 -0.12 7.35
CA GLY A 105 -17.76 -0.95 6.83
C GLY A 105 -18.41 -0.44 5.54
N TYR A 106 -17.95 0.69 4.99
CA TYR A 106 -18.39 1.20 3.69
C TYR A 106 -17.59 0.62 2.52
N TYR A 107 -16.45 -0.04 2.76
CA TYR A 107 -15.80 -0.87 1.76
C TYR A 107 -16.61 -2.16 1.65
N LYS A 108 -17.44 -2.25 0.61
CA LYS A 108 -18.30 -3.42 0.35
C LYS A 108 -17.71 -4.38 -0.67
N ASP A 109 -16.86 -3.85 -1.56
CA ASP A 109 -16.23 -4.61 -2.63
C ASP A 109 -14.72 -4.47 -2.51
N PHE A 110 -14.05 -5.52 -2.05
CA PHE A 110 -12.60 -5.65 -2.07
C PHE A 110 -12.21 -7.12 -2.33
N PRO A 111 -11.00 -7.37 -2.85
CA PRO A 111 -10.58 -8.74 -3.19
C PRO A 111 -10.53 -9.65 -1.98
N ASP A 112 -10.85 -10.92 -2.17
CA ASP A 112 -10.74 -11.91 -1.09
C ASP A 112 -9.27 -12.11 -0.70
N TYR A 113 -9.00 -12.00 0.60
CA TYR A 113 -7.66 -12.23 1.12
C TYR A 113 -7.19 -13.66 0.81
N ARG A 114 -6.02 -13.76 0.21
CA ARG A 114 -5.31 -15.02 -0.02
C ARG A 114 -3.81 -14.84 0.12
N LYS A 115 -3.12 -15.86 0.62
CA LYS A 115 -1.66 -15.90 0.56
C LYS A 115 -1.23 -16.21 -0.87
N LEU A 116 -0.33 -15.39 -1.39
CA LEU A 116 0.24 -15.56 -2.72
C LEU A 116 1.62 -16.21 -2.57
N SER A 117 1.86 -17.30 -3.30
CA SER A 117 3.20 -17.89 -3.42
C SER A 117 4.08 -17.06 -4.36
N ASP A 118 5.40 -17.24 -4.28
CA ASP A 118 6.34 -16.56 -5.18
C ASP A 118 6.05 -16.84 -6.66
N ALA A 119 5.66 -18.09 -6.99
CA ALA A 119 5.26 -18.46 -8.35
C ALA A 119 3.98 -17.73 -8.82
N GLN A 120 3.01 -17.52 -7.93
CA GLN A 120 1.82 -16.73 -8.22
C GLN A 120 2.17 -15.26 -8.40
N ILE A 121 3.06 -14.70 -7.57
CA ILE A 121 3.54 -13.32 -7.72
C ILE A 121 4.24 -13.12 -9.07
N LEU A 122 5.10 -14.05 -9.49
CA LEU A 122 5.75 -13.98 -10.81
C LEU A 122 4.75 -14.07 -11.96
N THR A 123 3.70 -14.87 -11.81
CA THR A 123 2.62 -14.97 -12.82
C THR A 123 1.85 -13.66 -12.91
N LEU A 124 1.46 -13.09 -11.76
CA LEU A 124 0.78 -11.80 -11.67
C LEU A 124 1.66 -10.67 -12.23
N GLU A 125 2.95 -10.66 -11.93
CA GLU A 125 3.92 -9.68 -12.45
C GLU A 125 3.88 -9.63 -13.98
N LYS A 126 3.95 -10.79 -14.65
CA LYS A 126 3.85 -10.89 -16.12
C LYS A 126 2.52 -10.38 -16.67
N GLN A 127 1.41 -10.79 -16.05
CA GLN A 127 0.06 -10.36 -16.46
C GLN A 127 -0.12 -8.84 -16.30
N ILE A 128 0.39 -8.28 -15.21
CA ILE A 128 0.32 -6.84 -14.92
C ILE A 128 1.17 -6.05 -15.92
N LEU A 129 2.38 -6.51 -16.24
CA LEU A 129 3.24 -5.87 -17.24
C LEU A 129 2.58 -5.85 -18.62
N GLU A 130 2.08 -7.00 -19.09
CA GLU A 130 1.37 -7.11 -20.37
C GLU A 130 0.16 -6.16 -20.41
N ALA A 131 -0.68 -6.18 -19.37
CA ALA A 131 -1.84 -5.31 -19.29
C ALA A 131 -1.49 -3.81 -19.22
N LYS A 132 -0.38 -3.46 -18.55
CA LYS A 132 0.02 -2.06 -18.35
C LYS A 132 0.78 -1.49 -19.54
N GLU A 133 1.69 -2.26 -20.12
CA GLU A 133 2.64 -1.84 -21.15
C GLU A 133 2.09 -2.06 -22.55
N CYS A 134 1.47 -3.21 -22.83
CA CYS A 134 0.94 -3.55 -24.16
C CYS A 134 -0.51 -3.08 -24.34
N GLN A 135 -1.34 -3.23 -23.31
CA GLN A 135 -2.78 -2.93 -23.38
C GLN A 135 -3.15 -1.57 -22.78
N ASN A 136 -2.18 -0.86 -22.20
CA ASN A 136 -2.35 0.45 -21.56
C ASN A 136 -3.50 0.53 -20.53
N LYS A 137 -3.80 -0.57 -19.83
CA LYS A 137 -4.82 -0.57 -18.77
C LYS A 137 -4.39 0.27 -17.56
N THR A 138 -5.35 0.72 -16.78
CA THR A 138 -5.10 1.37 -15.48
C THR A 138 -4.97 0.32 -14.38
N PHE A 139 -4.21 0.62 -13.31
CA PHE A 139 -4.07 -0.32 -12.19
C PHE A 139 -5.39 -0.67 -11.49
N THR A 140 -6.40 0.20 -11.58
CA THR A 140 -7.75 -0.10 -11.07
C THR A 140 -8.41 -1.20 -11.89
N VAL A 141 -8.32 -1.14 -13.23
CA VAL A 141 -8.86 -2.18 -14.11
C VAL A 141 -8.08 -3.48 -13.92
N ILE A 142 -6.75 -3.41 -13.93
CA ILE A 142 -5.87 -4.58 -13.74
C ILE A 142 -6.15 -5.25 -12.40
N GLY A 143 -6.24 -4.47 -11.31
CA GLY A 143 -6.57 -5.00 -9.99
C GLY A 143 -7.90 -5.73 -9.98
N LYS A 144 -8.94 -5.16 -10.58
CA LYS A 144 -10.26 -5.83 -10.67
C LYS A 144 -10.21 -7.13 -11.47
N GLU A 145 -9.52 -7.15 -12.62
CA GLU A 145 -9.41 -8.36 -13.47
C GLU A 145 -8.62 -9.48 -12.81
N LEU A 146 -7.62 -9.15 -11.99
CA LEU A 146 -6.76 -10.11 -11.30
C LEU A 146 -7.16 -10.39 -9.85
N ASP A 147 -8.31 -9.85 -9.43
CA ASP A 147 -8.79 -9.91 -8.05
C ASP A 147 -7.71 -9.47 -7.04
N LEU A 148 -7.23 -8.24 -7.22
CA LEU A 148 -6.23 -7.56 -6.39
C LEU A 148 -6.68 -6.11 -6.13
N SER A 149 -6.17 -5.50 -5.07
CA SER A 149 -6.32 -4.05 -4.92
C SER A 149 -5.51 -3.34 -6.01
N LYS A 150 -5.91 -2.11 -6.38
CA LYS A 150 -5.11 -1.30 -7.30
C LYS A 150 -3.71 -1.03 -6.74
N GLU A 151 -3.59 -0.89 -5.41
CA GLU A 151 -2.32 -0.69 -4.72
C GLU A 151 -1.42 -1.92 -4.83
N LYS A 152 -1.97 -3.13 -4.69
CA LYS A 152 -1.21 -4.38 -4.84
C LYS A 152 -0.73 -4.59 -6.27
N ALA A 153 -1.60 -4.36 -7.26
CA ALA A 153 -1.22 -4.42 -8.67
C ALA A 153 -0.09 -3.44 -9.00
N LYS A 154 -0.19 -2.19 -8.51
CA LYS A 154 0.86 -1.19 -8.65
C LYS A 154 2.15 -1.58 -7.92
N CYS A 155 2.05 -2.14 -6.72
CA CYS A 155 3.20 -2.58 -5.92
C CYS A 155 4.01 -3.66 -6.67
N ILE A 156 3.33 -4.67 -7.24
CA ILE A 156 3.98 -5.72 -8.03
C ILE A 156 4.69 -5.11 -9.25
N TYR A 157 4.01 -4.22 -9.98
CA TYR A 157 4.60 -3.53 -11.13
C TYR A 157 5.83 -2.68 -10.77
N ASP A 158 5.74 -1.88 -9.71
CA ASP A 158 6.86 -1.06 -9.25
C ASP A 158 8.03 -1.92 -8.78
N HIS A 159 7.74 -3.05 -8.12
CA HIS A 159 8.76 -3.98 -7.64
C HIS A 159 9.57 -4.60 -8.78
N TYR A 160 8.92 -4.95 -9.90
CA TYR A 160 9.61 -5.40 -11.10
C TYR A 160 10.66 -4.39 -11.60
N TYR A 161 10.25 -3.12 -11.80
CA TYR A 161 11.19 -2.09 -12.25
C TYR A 161 12.25 -1.75 -11.19
N ARG A 162 11.89 -1.81 -9.90
CA ARG A 162 12.84 -1.59 -8.81
C ARG A 162 13.98 -2.60 -8.85
N LYS A 163 13.69 -3.88 -9.10
CA LYS A 163 14.74 -4.91 -9.26
C LYS A 163 15.72 -4.51 -10.37
N LYS A 164 15.20 -4.14 -11.55
CA LYS A 164 16.01 -3.71 -12.70
C LYS A 164 16.85 -2.47 -12.40
N VAL A 165 16.26 -1.46 -11.77
CA VAL A 165 16.94 -0.24 -11.36
C VAL A 165 18.09 -0.53 -10.41
N LEU A 166 17.87 -1.34 -9.37
CA LEU A 166 18.91 -1.67 -8.39
C LEU A 166 20.05 -2.47 -9.03
N SER A 167 19.73 -3.49 -9.83
CA SER A 167 20.75 -4.27 -10.56
C SER A 167 21.58 -3.42 -11.52
N ALA A 168 20.97 -2.46 -12.20
CA ALA A 168 21.69 -1.54 -13.06
C ALA A 168 22.56 -0.54 -12.29
N ILE A 169 22.07 -0.03 -11.15
CA ILE A 169 22.88 0.82 -10.26
C ILE A 169 24.13 0.07 -9.80
N ASP A 170 24.00 -1.18 -9.36
CA ASP A 170 25.14 -1.98 -8.90
C ASP A 170 26.20 -2.17 -9.98
N ARG A 171 25.78 -2.24 -11.25
CA ARG A 171 26.67 -2.39 -12.41
C ARG A 171 27.32 -1.08 -12.86
N ILE A 172 26.59 0.03 -12.85
CA ILE A 172 27.03 1.32 -13.41
C ILE A 172 27.77 2.17 -12.37
N GLN A 173 27.36 2.11 -11.10
CA GLN A 173 27.93 2.93 -10.02
C GLN A 173 29.47 2.83 -9.91
N PRO A 174 30.12 1.67 -10.11
CA PRO A 174 31.59 1.57 -10.10
C PRO A 174 32.27 2.16 -11.34
N MET A 175 31.53 2.39 -12.44
CA MET A 175 32.08 2.86 -13.72
C MET A 175 32.07 4.39 -13.85
N VAL A 176 31.42 5.09 -12.92
CA VAL A 176 31.27 6.54 -12.96
C VAL A 176 31.88 7.18 -11.71
N ASN A 177 32.27 8.45 -11.82
CA ASN A 177 32.93 9.21 -10.74
C ASN A 177 31.96 10.07 -9.90
N PHE A 178 30.66 9.78 -9.94
CA PHE A 178 29.62 10.48 -9.18
C PHE A 178 28.62 9.49 -8.55
N SER A 179 27.73 9.97 -7.69
CA SER A 179 26.65 9.15 -7.13
C SER A 179 25.57 8.87 -8.19
N TYR A 180 25.73 7.74 -8.90
CA TYR A 180 24.77 7.31 -9.92
C TYR A 180 23.42 6.97 -9.30
N SER A 181 23.43 6.28 -8.16
CA SER A 181 22.20 6.05 -7.39
C SER A 181 21.50 7.36 -7.04
N GLY A 182 22.22 8.34 -6.49
CA GLY A 182 21.69 9.66 -6.16
C GLY A 182 21.07 10.37 -7.36
N TYR A 183 21.74 10.32 -8.52
CA TYR A 183 21.26 10.84 -9.80
C TYR A 183 19.94 10.19 -10.23
N VAL A 184 19.90 8.85 -10.30
CA VAL A 184 18.71 8.08 -10.69
C VAL A 184 17.53 8.35 -9.74
N PHE A 185 17.77 8.37 -8.43
CA PHE A 185 16.71 8.57 -7.44
C PHE A 185 16.20 10.03 -7.38
N HIS A 186 17.02 11.03 -7.75
CA HIS A 186 16.58 12.43 -7.90
C HIS A 186 15.73 12.65 -9.14
N TYR A 187 15.99 11.92 -10.23
CA TYR A 187 15.29 12.11 -11.50
C TYR A 187 13.77 11.87 -11.41
N SER A 188 13.35 10.85 -10.66
CA SER A 188 11.93 10.51 -10.55
C SER A 188 11.61 9.75 -9.27
N HIS A 189 10.34 9.81 -8.85
CA HIS A 189 9.79 8.95 -7.80
C HIS A 189 9.18 7.64 -8.34
N THR A 190 9.10 7.46 -9.67
CA THR A 190 8.51 6.25 -10.27
C THR A 190 9.60 5.32 -10.81
N GLU A 191 9.58 4.05 -10.41
CA GLU A 191 10.60 3.06 -10.77
C GLU A 191 10.70 2.86 -12.29
N ARG A 192 9.57 2.85 -13.02
CA ARG A 192 9.56 2.77 -14.48
C ARG A 192 10.33 3.91 -15.15
N LYS A 193 10.14 5.17 -14.71
CA LYS A 193 10.85 6.31 -15.30
C LYS A 193 12.34 6.27 -15.00
N ARG A 194 12.72 5.80 -13.81
CA ARG A 194 14.13 5.55 -13.47
C ARG A 194 14.75 4.52 -14.41
N TRP A 195 14.03 3.43 -14.67
CA TRP A 195 14.48 2.42 -15.62
C TRP A 195 14.62 2.97 -17.04
N GLN A 196 13.67 3.78 -17.51
CA GLN A 196 13.75 4.44 -18.83
C GLN A 196 14.96 5.38 -18.95
N LEU A 197 15.27 6.15 -17.91
CA LEU A 197 16.49 6.98 -17.86
C LEU A 197 17.73 6.11 -18.02
N ILE A 198 17.86 5.07 -17.21
CA ILE A 198 19.00 4.15 -17.22
C ILE A 198 19.19 3.55 -18.62
N LEU A 199 18.12 3.07 -19.25
CA LEU A 199 18.20 2.51 -20.61
C LEU A 199 18.61 3.55 -21.65
N SER A 200 18.17 4.80 -21.52
CA SER A 200 18.55 5.85 -22.49
C SER A 200 20.05 6.19 -22.47
N GLU A 201 20.73 5.92 -21.35
CA GLU A 201 22.14 6.26 -21.15
C GLU A 201 23.07 5.03 -21.22
N TYR A 202 22.60 3.85 -20.82
CA TYR A 202 23.44 2.66 -20.60
C TYR A 202 22.84 1.35 -21.16
N ALA A 203 21.95 1.39 -22.16
CA ALA A 203 21.33 0.20 -22.74
C ALA A 203 22.33 -0.92 -23.09
N GLU A 204 23.49 -0.58 -23.66
CA GLU A 204 24.52 -1.55 -24.06
C GLU A 204 25.09 -2.34 -22.88
N LEU A 205 25.12 -1.76 -21.69
CA LEU A 205 25.61 -2.42 -20.48
C LEU A 205 24.56 -3.31 -19.81
N LEU A 206 23.31 -3.29 -20.29
CA LEU A 206 22.17 -3.85 -19.57
C LEU A 206 21.31 -4.76 -20.43
N GLN A 207 21.85 -5.27 -21.54
CA GLN A 207 21.11 -6.13 -22.48
C GLN A 207 20.50 -7.36 -21.79
N ASP A 208 21.18 -7.93 -20.80
CA ASP A 208 20.69 -9.07 -20.00
C ASP A 208 19.54 -8.72 -19.03
N LEU A 209 19.34 -7.44 -18.74
CA LEU A 209 18.26 -6.92 -17.91
C LEU A 209 17.09 -6.37 -18.74
N MET A 210 17.23 -6.34 -20.07
CA MET A 210 16.15 -6.04 -20.99
C MET A 210 15.37 -7.33 -21.23
N ASP A 211 14.04 -7.26 -21.09
CA ASP A 211 13.16 -8.42 -21.40
C ASP A 211 12.95 -8.52 -22.91
#